data_AF-A0A2D5TQ41-F1
#
_entry.id   AF-A0A2D5TQ41-F1
#
_cell.length_a   1.000
_cell.length_b   1.000
_cell.length_c   1.000
_cell.angle_alpha   90.00
_cell.angle_beta   90.00
_cell.angle_gamma   90.00
#
_symmetry.space_group_name_H-M   'P 1'
#
loop_
_entity.id
_entity.type
_entity.pdbx_description
1 polymer ?
#
loop_
_entity_poly.entity_id
_entity_poly.type
_entity_poly.pdbx_seq_one_letter_code
_entity_poly.pdbx_strand_id
1 'polypeptide(L)'
;MIRYDGYYIEEPTEIINGRAKTNKVSFSFKAYHFDEDNYFWVTSKHDHLDLLSDFSKSDFKSQIEDRTTYKEDSNKIIVQKEYEFSKDLVFEIDNPDEIVNKLTKKKSYFISWEELEKNESKDFEGSLLNKIFRPFDHGKYNVFYE
;
A
#
# COMPACT_ATOMS: atom_id res chain seq x y z
N MET A 1 -2.73 -13.61 -12.74
CA MET A 1 -1.29 -13.57 -12.38
C MET A 1 -0.98 -12.15 -12.01
N ILE A 2 -0.26 -11.94 -10.91
CA ILE A 2 0.18 -10.62 -10.45
C ILE A 2 1.43 -10.16 -11.20
N ARG A 3 1.86 -8.94 -10.89
CA ARG A 3 3.07 -8.32 -11.39
C ARG A 3 4.14 -8.28 -10.30
N TYR A 4 5.39 -8.45 -10.72
CA TYR A 4 6.57 -8.51 -9.85
C TYR A 4 7.50 -7.30 -10.04
N ASP A 5 7.24 -6.47 -11.06
CA ASP A 5 8.04 -5.32 -11.47
C ASP A 5 7.64 -4.01 -10.75
N GLY A 6 7.11 -4.12 -9.53
CA GLY A 6 6.57 -3.00 -8.78
C GLY A 6 6.03 -3.38 -7.42
N TYR A 7 5.10 -2.58 -6.90
CA TYR A 7 4.41 -2.86 -5.64
C TYR A 7 2.92 -2.55 -5.77
N TYR A 8 2.12 -3.18 -4.90
CA TYR A 8 0.70 -2.88 -4.74
C TYR A 8 0.52 -1.97 -3.54
N ILE A 9 -0.19 -0.86 -3.71
CA ILE A 9 -0.52 0.08 -2.63
C ILE A 9 -1.98 -0.09 -2.19
N GLU A 10 -2.20 -0.41 -0.92
CA GLU A 10 -3.54 -0.55 -0.34
C GLU A 10 -4.20 0.82 -0.13
N GLU A 11 -5.53 0.87 -0.29
CA GLU A 11 -6.33 2.02 0.12
C GLU A 11 -5.98 2.48 1.55
N PRO A 12 -5.72 3.77 1.76
CA PRO A 12 -5.22 4.25 3.04
C PRO A 12 -6.22 4.08 4.17
N THR A 13 -5.70 4.05 5.40
CA THR A 13 -6.53 4.13 6.61
C THR A 13 -6.38 5.51 7.20
N GLU A 14 -7.50 6.22 7.35
CA GLU A 14 -7.55 7.48 8.09
C GLU A 14 -7.43 7.21 9.60
N ILE A 15 -6.58 7.99 10.27
CA ILE A 15 -6.34 7.94 11.70
C ILE A 15 -6.69 9.30 12.29
N ILE A 16 -7.79 9.35 13.05
CA ILE A 16 -8.29 10.55 13.71
C ILE A 16 -7.83 10.55 15.18
N ASN A 17 -6.95 11.50 15.52
CA ASN A 17 -6.48 11.65 16.90
C ASN A 17 -7.52 12.36 17.77
N GLY A 18 -8.42 11.59 18.39
CA GLY A 18 -9.51 12.11 19.24
C GLY A 18 -9.10 12.76 20.57
N ARG A 19 -7.80 12.88 20.89
CA ARG A 19 -7.29 13.46 22.14
C ARG A 19 -6.67 14.86 22.00
N ALA A 20 -6.42 15.33 20.78
CA ALA A 20 -5.82 16.65 20.56
C ALA A 20 -6.90 17.73 20.45
N LYS A 21 -6.63 18.92 21.01
CA LYS A 21 -7.48 20.12 20.84
C LYS A 21 -7.59 20.58 19.37
N THR A 22 -6.76 20.03 18.49
CA THR A 22 -6.79 20.22 17.04
C THR A 22 -7.10 18.88 16.39
N ASN A 23 -8.08 18.84 15.49
CA ASN A 23 -8.41 17.64 14.70
C ASN A 23 -7.25 17.35 13.73
N LYS A 24 -6.19 16.70 14.22
CA LYS A 24 -5.08 16.25 13.39
C LYS A 24 -5.46 14.92 12.75
N VAL A 25 -5.66 14.95 11.44
CA VAL A 25 -5.86 13.76 10.60
C VAL A 25 -4.51 13.29 10.09
N SER A 26 -4.26 12.00 10.19
CA SER A 26 -3.08 11.32 9.63
C SER A 26 -3.54 10.09 8.86
N PHE A 27 -2.69 9.60 7.97
CA PHE A 27 -3.01 8.47 7.11
C PHE A 27 -1.97 7.38 7.23
N SER A 28 -2.45 6.15 7.15
CA SER A 28 -1.62 4.96 7.06
C SER A 28 -1.75 4.35 5.68
N PHE A 29 -0.66 4.37 4.92
CA PHE A 29 -0.52 3.67 3.66
C PHE A 29 0.25 2.37 3.88
N LYS A 30 -0.20 1.28 3.28
CA LYS A 30 0.46 -0.02 3.34
C LYS A 30 0.73 -0.50 1.93
N ALA A 31 1.98 -0.86 1.67
CA ALA A 31 2.41 -1.33 0.36
C ALA A 31 2.93 -2.76 0.45
N TYR A 32 2.72 -3.51 -0.63
CA TYR A 32 3.02 -4.93 -0.76
C TYR A 32 3.90 -5.16 -1.99
N HIS A 33 5.04 -5.82 -1.81
CA HIS A 33 5.90 -6.21 -2.92
C HIS A 33 6.00 -7.73 -2.97
N PHE A 34 5.78 -8.28 -4.16
CA PHE A 34 5.91 -9.69 -4.49
C PHE A 34 7.03 -9.83 -5.51
N ASP A 35 7.94 -10.78 -5.32
CA ASP A 35 8.99 -11.09 -6.30
C ASP A 35 8.79 -12.45 -6.98
N GLU A 36 9.55 -12.69 -8.05
CA GLU A 36 9.48 -13.93 -8.82
C GLU A 36 9.94 -15.18 -8.03
N ASP A 37 10.68 -14.99 -6.94
CA ASP A 37 11.21 -16.05 -6.07
C ASP A 37 10.22 -16.43 -4.95
N ASN A 38 8.98 -15.93 -5.00
CA ASN A 38 7.90 -16.13 -4.02
C ASN A 38 8.14 -15.48 -2.65
N TYR A 39 8.95 -14.43 -2.59
CA TYR A 39 9.10 -13.58 -1.42
C TYR A 39 8.12 -12.41 -1.43
N PHE A 40 7.68 -12.06 -0.23
CA PHE A 40 6.73 -11.02 0.04
C PHE A 40 7.30 -10.06 1.08
N TRP A 41 7.16 -8.77 0.80
CA TRP A 41 7.49 -7.69 1.72
C TRP A 41 6.29 -6.78 1.93
N VAL A 42 6.18 -6.29 3.16
CA VAL A 42 5.14 -5.33 3.54
C VAL A 42 5.77 -4.14 4.26
N THR A 43 5.48 -2.96 3.77
CA THR A 43 5.95 -1.71 4.39
C THR A 43 4.77 -0.77 4.59
N SER A 44 4.94 0.19 5.48
CA SER A 44 3.92 1.20 5.76
C SER A 44 4.52 2.58 6.01
N LYS A 45 3.80 3.60 5.53
CA LYS A 45 4.08 5.00 5.82
C LYS A 45 2.90 5.58 6.60
N HIS A 46 3.22 6.31 7.67
CA HIS A 46 2.24 6.91 8.57
C HIS A 46 2.55 8.39 8.72
N ASP A 47 1.79 9.26 8.08
CA ASP A 47 2.02 10.70 8.17
C ASP A 47 0.78 11.53 7.84
N HIS A 48 0.91 12.85 7.97
CA HIS A 48 0.00 13.82 7.39
C HIS A 48 0.07 13.80 5.86
N LEU A 49 -1.04 14.14 5.21
CA LEU A 49 -1.20 14.01 3.76
C LEU A 49 -0.13 14.79 2.98
N ASP A 50 0.17 16.01 3.41
CA ASP A 50 1.17 16.92 2.83
C ASP A 50 2.63 16.45 2.99
N LEU A 51 2.87 15.51 3.91
CA LEU A 51 4.20 14.97 4.20
C LEU A 51 4.42 13.56 3.61
N LEU A 52 3.39 12.98 3.00
CA LEU A 52 3.50 11.66 2.39
C LEU A 52 4.27 11.71 1.07
N SER A 53 5.11 10.69 0.87
CA SER A 53 5.90 10.48 -0.34
C SER A 53 5.65 9.07 -0.88
N ASP A 54 5.84 8.88 -2.19
CA ASP A 54 5.76 7.57 -2.83
C ASP A 54 6.73 6.56 -2.19
N PHE A 55 6.38 5.27 -2.27
CA PHE A 55 7.27 4.21 -1.80
C PHE A 55 8.41 4.01 -2.78
N SER A 56 9.62 3.84 -2.25
CA SER A 56 10.85 3.58 -2.98
C SER A 56 11.23 2.11 -2.87
N LYS A 57 12.07 1.62 -3.80
CA LYS A 57 12.65 0.25 -3.69
C LYS A 57 13.36 0.03 -2.35
N SER A 58 14.00 1.07 -1.79
CA SER A 58 14.67 0.99 -0.49
C SER A 58 13.73 0.74 0.68
N ASP A 59 12.46 1.16 0.58
CA ASP A 59 11.46 0.95 1.64
C ASP A 59 11.13 -0.55 1.84
N PHE A 60 11.46 -1.40 0.86
CA PHE A 60 11.30 -2.85 0.92
C PHE A 60 12.62 -3.60 1.20
N LYS A 61 13.78 -2.98 0.89
CA LYS A 61 15.11 -3.59 1.06
C LYS A 61 15.61 -3.64 2.51
N SER A 62 15.13 -2.75 3.38
CA SER A 62 15.54 -2.73 4.79
C SER A 62 14.99 -3.90 5.61
N GLN A 63 14.16 -4.76 5.02
CA GLN A 63 13.41 -5.83 5.67
C GLN A 63 13.79 -7.24 5.18
N ILE A 64 15.05 -7.48 4.79
CA ILE A 64 15.50 -8.83 4.37
C ILE A 64 15.24 -9.89 5.46
N GLU A 65 15.27 -9.49 6.74
CA GLU A 65 14.98 -10.36 7.88
C GLU A 65 13.48 -10.64 8.08
N ASP A 66 12.58 -9.80 7.55
CA ASP A 66 11.12 -9.93 7.69
C ASP A 66 10.45 -10.50 6.42
N ARG A 67 11.23 -10.99 5.45
CA ARG A 67 10.66 -11.54 4.21
C ARG A 67 9.84 -12.78 4.51
N THR A 68 8.57 -12.77 4.10
CA THR A 68 7.67 -13.92 4.23
C THR A 68 7.49 -14.56 2.86
N THR A 69 7.13 -15.84 2.79
CA THR A 69 6.81 -16.48 1.52
C THR A 69 5.32 -16.40 1.21
N TYR A 70 4.97 -16.33 -0.06
CA TYR A 70 3.58 -16.42 -0.50
C TYR A 70 3.37 -17.58 -1.47
N LYS A 71 2.10 -17.90 -1.71
CA LYS A 71 1.68 -18.84 -2.75
C LYS A 71 0.56 -18.24 -3.57
N GLU A 72 0.63 -18.41 -4.88
CA GLU A 72 -0.48 -18.11 -5.77
C GLU A 72 -1.33 -19.38 -5.95
N ASP A 73 -2.63 -19.25 -5.72
CA ASP A 73 -3.62 -20.28 -6.01
C ASP A 73 -4.77 -19.66 -6.82
N SER A 74 -4.80 -20.00 -8.12
CA SER A 74 -5.84 -19.57 -9.05
C SER A 74 -5.97 -18.04 -9.13
N ASN A 75 -6.90 -17.46 -8.37
CA ASN A 75 -7.15 -16.03 -8.28
C ASN A 75 -6.81 -15.47 -6.89
N LYS A 76 -5.95 -16.13 -6.13
CA LYS A 76 -5.59 -15.74 -4.76
C LYS A 76 -4.09 -15.74 -4.54
N ILE A 77 -3.67 -14.87 -3.65
CA ILE A 77 -2.34 -14.87 -3.07
C ILE A 77 -2.48 -15.14 -1.58
N ILE A 78 -1.77 -16.13 -1.08
CA ILE A 78 -1.82 -16.55 0.31
C ILE A 78 -0.44 -16.33 0.90
N VAL A 79 -0.33 -15.36 1.80
CA VAL A 79 0.89 -15.08 2.58
C VAL A 79 0.75 -15.77 3.93
N GLN A 80 1.56 -16.80 4.14
CA GLN A 80 1.56 -17.58 5.38
C GLN A 80 2.34 -16.81 6.44
N LYS A 81 1.68 -16.43 7.53
CA LYS A 81 2.39 -15.73 8.60
C LYS A 81 3.18 -16.72 9.46
N GLU A 82 4.30 -16.26 10.01
CA GLU A 82 5.22 -17.09 10.79
C GLU A 82 4.65 -17.57 12.15
N TYR A 83 3.58 -16.95 12.65
CA TYR A 83 3.04 -17.23 13.99
C TYR A 83 1.72 -18.02 13.94
N GLU A 84 1.63 -19.09 14.74
CA GLU A 84 0.50 -20.04 14.79
C GLU A 84 -0.87 -19.40 15.09
N PHE A 85 -0.89 -18.26 15.78
CA PHE A 85 -2.13 -17.54 16.12
C PHE A 85 -2.51 -16.45 15.12
N SER A 86 -1.66 -16.21 14.13
CA SER A 86 -1.87 -15.13 13.18
C SER A 86 -2.61 -15.64 11.95
N LYS A 87 -3.66 -14.92 11.54
CA LYS A 87 -4.41 -15.27 10.33
C LYS A 87 -3.54 -15.01 9.10
N ASP A 88 -3.54 -15.97 8.18
CA ASP A 88 -2.99 -15.80 6.84
C ASP A 88 -3.53 -14.51 6.21
N LEU A 89 -2.65 -13.82 5.51
CA LEU A 89 -3.04 -12.68 4.70
C LEU A 89 -3.40 -13.21 3.32
N VAL A 90 -4.67 -13.06 2.96
CA VAL A 90 -5.22 -13.55 1.69
C VAL A 90 -5.62 -12.36 0.84
N PHE A 91 -5.07 -12.29 -0.37
CA PHE A 91 -5.49 -11.36 -1.40
C PHE A 91 -6.26 -12.10 -2.49
N GLU A 92 -7.35 -11.51 -2.96
CA GLU A 92 -7.99 -11.92 -4.23
C GLU A 92 -7.42 -11.06 -5.36
N ILE A 93 -7.06 -11.71 -6.46
CA ILE A 93 -6.57 -11.08 -7.68
C ILE A 93 -7.79 -10.75 -8.52
N ASP A 94 -8.10 -9.46 -8.65
CA ASP A 94 -9.16 -9.01 -9.57
C ASP A 94 -8.59 -8.96 -11.01
N ASN A 95 -7.44 -8.31 -11.16
CA ASN A 95 -6.66 -8.27 -12.40
C ASN A 95 -5.17 -8.09 -12.05
N PRO A 96 -4.23 -8.14 -13.01
CA PRO A 96 -2.80 -8.02 -12.72
C PRO A 96 -2.40 -6.74 -11.99
N ASP A 97 -3.16 -5.66 -12.14
CA ASP A 97 -2.85 -4.36 -11.55
C ASP A 97 -3.72 -4.05 -10.31
N GLU A 98 -4.62 -4.96 -9.88
CA GLU A 98 -5.49 -4.77 -8.72
C GLU A 98 -5.68 -6.06 -7.91
N ILE A 99 -5.43 -5.97 -6.61
CA ILE A 99 -5.68 -7.04 -5.63
C ILE A 99 -6.54 -6.55 -4.47
N VAL A 100 -7.29 -7.44 -3.83
CA VAL A 100 -8.19 -7.13 -2.71
C VAL A 100 -7.79 -7.90 -1.47
N ASN A 101 -7.46 -7.20 -0.39
CA ASN A 101 -7.17 -7.82 0.90
C ASN A 101 -8.47 -8.34 1.53
N LYS A 102 -8.58 -9.66 1.70
CA LYS A 102 -9.82 -10.28 2.19
C LYS A 102 -10.16 -9.97 3.63
N LEU A 103 -9.16 -9.62 4.43
CA LEU A 103 -9.35 -9.27 5.84
C LEU A 103 -9.89 -7.85 5.97
N THR A 104 -9.28 -6.88 5.30
CA THR A 104 -9.63 -5.46 5.41
C THR A 104 -10.71 -5.00 4.42
N LYS A 105 -10.98 -5.82 3.38
CA LYS A 105 -11.85 -5.49 2.23
C LYS A 105 -11.33 -4.34 1.37
N LYS A 106 -10.08 -3.96 1.56
CA LYS A 106 -9.46 -2.85 0.84
C LYS A 106 -8.87 -3.31 -0.48
N LYS A 107 -8.99 -2.45 -1.49
CA LYS A 107 -8.31 -2.61 -2.77
C LYS A 107 -6.86 -2.19 -2.64
N SER A 108 -6.01 -2.79 -3.46
CA SER A 108 -4.62 -2.38 -3.64
C SER A 108 -4.31 -2.28 -5.13
N TYR A 109 -3.65 -1.19 -5.52
CA TYR A 109 -3.38 -0.83 -6.91
C TYR A 109 -1.90 -0.95 -7.21
N PHE A 110 -1.56 -1.47 -8.38
CA PHE A 110 -0.17 -1.68 -8.77
C PHE A 110 0.49 -0.38 -9.23
N ILE A 111 1.73 -0.16 -8.77
CA ILE A 111 2.65 0.87 -9.26
C ILE A 111 3.92 0.17 -9.71
N SER A 112 4.29 0.33 -10.98
CA SER A 112 5.54 -0.22 -11.50
C SER A 112 6.74 0.58 -11.02
N TRP A 113 7.89 -0.09 -10.87
CA TRP A 113 9.15 0.59 -10.59
C TRP A 113 9.55 1.57 -11.69
N GLU A 114 9.25 1.25 -12.95
CA GLU A 114 9.51 2.13 -14.09
C GLU A 114 8.68 3.40 -14.03
N GLU A 115 7.40 3.30 -13.65
CA GLU A 115 6.51 4.44 -13.51
C GLU A 115 6.96 5.36 -12.37
N LEU A 116 7.39 4.78 -11.25
CA LEU A 116 7.96 5.52 -10.12
C LEU A 116 9.21 6.30 -10.56
N GLU A 117 10.15 5.68 -11.27
CA GLU A 117 11.37 6.33 -11.75
C GLU A 117 11.09 7.49 -12.73
N LYS A 118 10.03 7.38 -13.54
CA LYS A 118 9.62 8.44 -14.48
C LYS A 118 8.86 9.60 -13.83
N ASN A 119 8.17 9.33 -12.73
CA ASN A 119 7.22 10.28 -12.11
C ASN A 119 7.61 10.67 -10.69
N GLU A 120 8.85 10.38 -10.26
CA GLU A 120 9.31 10.64 -8.90
C GLU A 120 9.08 12.11 -8.54
N SER A 121 8.16 12.35 -7.60
CA SER A 121 7.96 13.68 -7.02
C SER A 121 8.48 13.72 -5.60
N LYS A 122 9.02 14.88 -5.22
CA LYS A 122 9.44 15.17 -3.84
C LYS A 122 8.29 15.70 -2.98
N ASP A 123 7.15 16.03 -3.58
CA ASP A 123 5.96 16.49 -2.90
C ASP A 123 4.78 15.51 -3.09
N PHE A 124 3.83 15.57 -2.16
CA PHE A 124 2.65 14.72 -2.22
C PHE A 124 1.78 15.03 -3.44
N GLU A 125 1.66 16.31 -3.83
CA GLU A 125 0.79 16.72 -4.92
C GLU A 125 1.16 16.08 -6.26
N GLY A 126 2.46 15.94 -6.55
CA GLY A 126 2.95 15.25 -7.75
C GLY A 126 3.01 13.72 -7.63
N SER A 127 2.87 13.18 -6.42
CA SER A 127 3.09 11.76 -6.12
C SER A 127 2.10 10.82 -6.81
N LEU A 128 2.52 9.58 -7.07
CA LEU A 128 1.66 8.52 -7.60
C LEU A 128 0.58 8.13 -6.60
N LEU A 129 0.89 8.13 -5.29
CA LEU A 129 -0.11 7.94 -4.23
C LEU A 129 -1.29 8.89 -4.39
N ASN A 130 -0.99 10.17 -4.58
CA ASN A 130 -2.00 11.20 -4.74
C ASN A 130 -2.77 11.05 -6.07
N LYS A 131 -2.10 10.66 -7.16
CA LYS A 131 -2.77 10.40 -8.45
C LYS A 131 -3.76 9.23 -8.39
N ILE A 132 -3.43 8.17 -7.64
CA ILE A 132 -4.27 6.97 -7.53
C ILE A 132 -5.49 7.22 -6.63
N PHE A 133 -5.30 7.90 -5.50
CA PHE A 133 -6.33 8.00 -4.48
C PHE A 133 -7.03 9.36 -4.41
N ARG A 134 -6.77 10.28 -5.35
CA ARG A 134 -7.52 11.55 -5.43
C ARG A 134 -8.91 11.35 -6.05
N PRO A 135 -9.94 12.05 -5.53
CA PRO A 135 -9.94 12.78 -4.25
C PRO A 135 -10.07 11.82 -3.06
N PHE A 136 -9.39 12.10 -1.95
CA PHE A 136 -9.66 11.40 -0.70
C PHE A 136 -11.05 11.83 -0.20
N ASP A 137 -12.02 10.92 -0.23
CA ASP A 137 -13.35 11.18 0.33
C ASP A 137 -13.26 11.19 1.86
N HIS A 138 -13.25 12.38 2.46
CA HIS A 138 -13.20 12.58 3.90
C HIS A 138 -14.58 12.57 4.57
N GLY A 139 -15.62 12.00 3.96
CA GLY A 139 -16.98 11.92 4.51
C GLY A 139 -17.67 13.26 4.84
N LYS A 140 -16.94 14.38 4.78
CA LYS A 140 -17.35 15.77 5.04
C LYS A 140 -16.68 16.79 4.14
N TYR A 141 -15.53 16.48 3.53
CA TYR A 141 -14.84 17.40 2.62
C TYR A 141 -14.25 16.61 1.45
N ASN A 142 -14.58 17.01 0.23
CA ASN A 142 -13.71 16.72 -0.90
C ASN A 142 -12.48 17.62 -0.68
N VAL A 143 -11.31 17.04 -0.41
CA VAL A 143 -10.07 17.81 -0.36
C VAL A 143 -9.69 18.14 -1.80
N PHE A 144 -10.15 19.30 -2.26
CA PHE A 144 -9.67 19.93 -3.48
C PHE A 144 -8.44 20.77 -3.11
N TYR A 145 -7.33 20.49 -3.77
CA TYR A 145 -6.16 21.37 -3.71
C TYR A 145 -6.39 22.49 -4.73
N GLU A 146 -6.45 23.74 -4.26
CA GLU A 146 -6.39 24.95 -5.10
C GLU A 146 -4.95 25.27 -5.47
#